data_AF-A0A0F9N1E8-F1
#
_entry.id   AF-A0A0F9N1E8-F1
#
_cell.length_a   1.000
_cell.length_b   1.000
_cell.length_c   1.000
_cell.angle_alpha   90.00
_cell.angle_beta   90.00
_cell.angle_gamma   90.00
#
_symmetry.space_group_name_H-M   'P 1'
#
loop_
_entity.id
_entity.type
_entity.pdbx_description
1 polymer ?
#
loop_
_entity_poly.entity_id
_entity_poly.type
_entity_poly.pdbx_seq_one_letter_code
_entity_poly.pdbx_strand_id
1 'polypeptide(L)'
;MSTLKNNESIVVGLVKEYLAKKPFFSINDIIEFINNRVKLNPNINRGGIEKVIKSLIKKRIIIPGTKLMKNNIIEHPKRNEIYNF
;
A
#
# COMPACT_ATOMS: atom_id res chain seq x y z
N MET A 1 23.35 -12.66 8.80
CA MET A 1 21.89 -12.95 8.84
C MET A 1 21.06 -11.92 9.61
N SER A 2 21.65 -11.07 10.45
CA SER A 2 20.94 -10.16 11.37
C SER A 2 20.43 -8.86 10.72
N THR A 3 21.15 -8.32 9.74
CA THR A 3 20.86 -7.03 9.10
C THR A 3 19.59 -7.06 8.24
N LEU A 4 19.30 -8.17 7.57
CA LEU A 4 18.09 -8.31 6.73
C LEU A 4 16.80 -8.25 7.56
N LYS A 5 16.78 -8.87 8.75
CA LYS A 5 15.63 -8.79 9.68
C LYS A 5 15.40 -7.36 10.19
N ASN A 6 16.48 -6.61 10.42
CA ASN A 6 16.38 -5.22 10.85
C ASN A 6 15.76 -4.32 9.76
N ASN A 7 16.16 -4.49 8.50
CA ASN A 7 15.62 -3.71 7.40
C ASN A 7 14.14 -3.99 7.16
N GLU A 8 13.72 -5.27 7.21
CA GLU A 8 12.31 -5.63 7.10
C GLU A 8 11.49 -5.05 8.27
N SER A 9 12.03 -5.09 9.50
CA SER A 9 11.38 -4.51 10.67
C SER A 9 11.16 -2.99 10.52
N ILE A 10 12.17 -2.26 10.02
CA ILE A 10 12.06 -0.82 9.73
C ILE A 10 10.94 -0.56 8.73
N VAL A 11 10.92 -1.30 7.61
CA VAL A 11 9.88 -1.16 6.57
C VAL A 11 8.49 -1.45 7.14
N VAL A 12 8.34 -2.51 7.94
CA VAL A 12 7.07 -2.85 8.59
C VAL A 12 6.63 -1.76 9.58
N GLY A 13 7.55 -1.16 10.32
CA GLY A 13 7.26 -0.01 11.18
C GLY A 13 6.70 1.18 10.40
N LEU A 14 7.32 1.51 9.26
CA LEU A 14 6.86 2.59 8.39
C LEU A 14 5.52 2.29 7.72
N VAL A 15 5.25 1.02 7.36
CA VAL A 15 3.93 0.58 6.89
C VAL A 15 2.86 0.85 7.94
N LYS A 16 3.11 0.49 9.21
CA LYS A 16 2.17 0.75 10.31
C LYS A 16 1.92 2.25 10.50
N GLU A 17 2.97 3.08 10.48
CA GLU A 17 2.83 4.54 10.58
C GLU A 17 1.98 5.12 9.44
N TYR A 18 2.23 4.64 8.21
CA TYR A 18 1.49 5.07 7.04
C TYR A 18 0.00 4.71 7.13
N LEU A 19 -0.30 3.45 7.47
CA LEU A 19 -1.69 2.95 7.55
C LEU A 19 -2.48 3.59 8.70
N ALA A 20 -1.82 3.98 9.79
CA ALA A 20 -2.46 4.73 10.87
C ALA A 20 -2.97 6.11 10.41
N LYS A 21 -2.30 6.73 9.41
CA LYS A 21 -2.68 8.03 8.84
C LYS A 21 -3.57 7.91 7.60
N LYS A 22 -3.36 6.86 6.80
CA LYS A 22 -4.04 6.61 5.53
C LYS A 22 -4.42 5.12 5.44
N PRO A 23 -5.63 4.75 5.90
CA PRO A 23 -6.07 3.35 5.88
C PRO A 23 -6.29 2.82 4.45
N PHE A 24 -6.58 3.70 3.50
CA PHE A 24 -6.71 3.39 2.07
C PHE A 24 -5.45 3.82 1.32
N PHE A 25 -4.95 2.95 0.46
CA PHE A 25 -3.69 3.15 -0.24
C PHE A 25 -3.59 2.35 -1.53
N SER A 26 -2.90 2.92 -2.51
CA SER A 26 -2.35 2.15 -3.62
C SER A 26 -0.96 1.62 -3.26
N ILE A 27 -0.55 0.53 -3.90
CA ILE A 27 0.79 -0.06 -3.68
C ILE A 27 1.89 0.96 -4.01
N ASN A 28 1.70 1.79 -5.03
CA ASN A 28 2.69 2.79 -5.41
C ASN A 28 2.83 3.89 -4.36
N ASP A 29 1.72 4.37 -3.79
CA ASP A 29 1.74 5.45 -2.79
C ASP A 29 2.48 5.02 -1.51
N ILE A 30 2.20 3.80 -1.02
CA ILE A 30 2.86 3.30 0.19
C ILE A 30 4.34 3.03 -0.06
N ILE A 31 4.72 2.50 -1.23
CA ILE A 31 6.13 2.29 -1.60
C ILE A 31 6.86 3.62 -1.68
N GLU A 32 6.26 4.63 -2.32
CA GLU A 32 6.88 5.95 -2.46
C GLU A 32 7.06 6.65 -1.12
N PHE A 33 6.04 6.58 -0.25
CA PHE A 33 6.14 7.09 1.12
C PHE A 33 7.30 6.45 1.88
N ILE A 34 7.38 5.11 1.87
CA ILE A 34 8.44 4.39 2.59
C ILE A 34 9.81 4.70 1.97
N ASN A 35 9.91 4.72 0.64
CA ASN A 35 11.17 5.00 -0.07
C ASN A 35 11.70 6.40 0.27
N ASN A 36 10.83 7.40 0.37
CA ASN A 36 11.21 8.75 0.78
C ASN A 36 11.71 8.80 2.23
N ARG A 37 11.14 7.99 3.13
CA ARG A 37 11.57 7.90 4.55
C ARG A 37 12.92 7.21 4.73
N VAL A 38 13.25 6.24 3.88
CA VAL A 38 14.49 5.46 3.97
C VAL A 38 15.54 5.90 2.96
N LYS A 39 15.36 7.04 2.27
CA LYS A 39 16.24 7.51 1.18
C LYS A 39 17.73 7.58 1.55
N LEU A 40 18.04 7.89 2.81
CA LEU A 40 19.41 7.97 3.33
C LEU A 40 19.97 6.61 3.78
N ASN A 41 19.16 5.54 3.79
CA ASN A 41 19.58 4.22 4.20
C ASN A 41 20.05 3.42 2.98
N PRO A 42 21.36 3.17 2.81
CA PRO A 42 21.89 2.48 1.64
C PRO A 42 21.46 1.00 1.58
N ASN A 43 20.96 0.44 2.68
CA ASN A 43 20.59 -0.97 2.78
C ASN A 43 19.13 -1.25 2.42
N ILE A 44 18.31 -0.22 2.20
CA ILE A 44 16.90 -0.36 1.86
C ILE A 44 16.65 0.32 0.51
N ASN A 45 16.40 -0.49 -0.51
CA ASN A 45 16.06 0.00 -1.85
C ASN A 45 14.59 -0.26 -2.17
N ARG A 46 14.09 0.42 -3.22
CA ARG A 46 12.69 0.31 -3.66
C ARG A 46 12.25 -1.13 -3.92
N GLY A 47 13.10 -1.96 -4.53
CA GLY A 47 12.80 -3.37 -4.79
C GLY A 47 12.65 -4.21 -3.52
N GLY A 48 13.46 -3.91 -2.50
CA GLY A 48 13.34 -4.52 -1.17
C GLY A 48 12.03 -4.15 -0.48
N ILE A 49 11.66 -2.87 -0.53
CA ILE A 49 10.37 -2.37 0.00
C ILE A 49 9.21 -3.08 -0.70
N GLU A 50 9.23 -3.16 -2.03
CA GLU A 50 8.18 -3.79 -2.81
C GLU A 50 8.01 -5.28 -2.46
N LYS A 51 9.11 -6.02 -2.26
CA LYS A 51 9.07 -7.42 -1.80
C LYS A 51 8.40 -7.56 -0.43
N VAL A 52 8.70 -6.67 0.52
CA VAL A 52 8.08 -6.68 1.85
C VAL A 52 6.58 -6.39 1.73
N ILE A 53 6.19 -5.35 0.99
CA ILE A 53 4.78 -5.00 0.76
C ILE A 53 4.02 -6.18 0.12
N LYS A 54 4.56 -6.77 -0.95
CA LYS A 54 3.97 -7.96 -1.61
C LYS A 54 3.83 -9.15 -0.65
N SER A 55 4.82 -9.38 0.22
CA SER A 55 4.78 -10.42 1.25
C SER A 55 3.64 -10.19 2.24
N LEU A 56 3.47 -8.95 2.72
CA LEU A 56 2.37 -8.57 3.63
C LEU A 56 1.00 -8.74 2.98
N ILE A 57 0.86 -8.37 1.70
CA ILE A 57 -0.38 -8.57 0.92
C ILE A 57 -0.68 -10.05 0.75
N LYS A 58 0.32 -10.85 0.36
CA LYS A 58 0.18 -12.31 0.20
C LYS A 58 -0.27 -12.98 1.49
N LYS A 59 0.22 -12.51 2.64
CA LYS A 59 -0.17 -12.96 3.99
C LYS A 59 -1.52 -12.38 4.47
N ARG A 60 -2.18 -11.54 3.66
CA ARG A 60 -3.41 -10.82 4.01
C ARG A 60 -3.31 -9.95 5.26
N ILE A 61 -2.09 -9.48 5.59
CA ILE A 61 -1.86 -8.57 6.73
C ILE A 61 -2.29 -7.15 6.34
N ILE A 62 -2.03 -6.76 5.11
CA ILE A 62 -2.48 -5.50 4.52
C ILE A 62 -3.20 -5.80 3.21
N ILE A 63 -4.21 -5.03 2.87
CA ILE A 63 -4.96 -5.18 1.62
C ILE A 63 -4.95 -3.82 0.93
N PRO A 64 -4.39 -3.69 -0.29
CA PRO A 64 -4.44 -2.43 -1.02
C PRO A 64 -5.91 -2.12 -1.32
N GLY A 65 -6.31 -0.91 -0.99
CA GLY A 65 -7.66 -0.41 -1.22
C GLY A 65 -7.53 0.99 -1.76
N THR A 66 -7.97 1.21 -2.99
CA THR A 66 -8.15 2.56 -3.50
C THR A 66 -9.42 3.15 -2.88
N LYS A 67 -9.50 4.47 -2.79
CA LYS A 67 -10.72 5.21 -2.40
C LYS A 67 -11.80 5.09 -3.50
N LEU A 68 -12.01 3.89 -4.04
CA LEU A 68 -13.19 3.53 -4.82
C LEU A 68 -14.33 3.21 -3.87
N MET A 69 -14.61 4.21 -3.05
CA MET A 69 -15.79 4.37 -2.24
C MET A 69 -16.76 5.18 -3.10
N LYS A 70 -17.90 4.60 -3.47
CA LYS A 70 -19.00 5.21 -4.25
C LYS A 70 -18.73 5.60 -5.72
N ASN A 71 -17.62 6.25 -6.07
CA ASN A 71 -17.48 6.85 -7.40
C ASN A 71 -17.23 5.85 -8.54
N ASN A 72 -16.54 4.73 -8.30
CA ASN A 72 -16.40 3.66 -9.31
C ASN A 72 -17.59 2.71 -9.38
N ILE A 73 -18.58 2.87 -8.49
CA ILE A 73 -19.87 2.16 -8.63
C ILE A 73 -20.73 2.85 -9.69
N ILE A 74 -20.53 4.16 -9.92
CA ILE A 74 -21.32 4.99 -10.85
C ILE A 74 -20.92 4.76 -12.31
N GLU A 75 -19.72 4.23 -12.59
CA GLU A 75 -19.26 3.92 -13.95
C GLU A 75 -19.70 2.53 -14.46
N HIS A 76 -20.65 1.87 -13.81
CA HIS A 76 -21.27 0.67 -14.38
C HIS A 76 -22.46 1.06 -15.28
N PRO A 77 -22.37 0.94 -16.62
CA PRO A 77 -23.42 1.36 -17.54
C PRO A 77 -24.76 0.62 -17.34
N LYS A 78 -24.76 -0.53 -16.65
CA LYS A 78 -25.98 -1.31 -16.34
C LYS A 78 -26.94 -0.64 -15.34
N ARG A 79 -26.58 0.49 -14.72
CA ARG A 79 -27.44 1.15 -13.72
C ARG A 79 -28.02 2.51 -14.14
N ASN A 80 -27.67 3.03 -15.32
CA ASN A 80 -28.38 4.16 -15.93
C ASN A 80 -29.82 3.77 -16.32
N GLU A 81 -30.07 2.48 -16.57
CA GLU A 81 -31.41 1.96 -16.87
C GLU A 81 -32.36 1.99 -15.66
N ILE A 82 -31.84 1.97 -14.43
CA ILE A 82 -32.68 1.92 -13.22
C ILE A 82 -33.19 3.32 -12.82
N TYR A 83 -32.47 4.39 -13.21
CA TYR A 83 -32.78 5.77 -12.81
C TYR A 83 -33.47 6.61 -13.90
N ASN A 84 -33.69 6.06 -15.10
CA ASN A 84 -34.40 6.72 -16.21
C ASN A 84 -35.85 6.22 -16.38
N PHE A 85 -36.55 5.96 -15.27
CA PHE A 85 -38.01 5.76 -15.27
C PHE A 85 -38.72 6.90 -14.55
#